data_AF-A0AAD8ZHG7-F1
#
_entry.id   AF-A0AAD8ZHG7-F1
#
_cell.length_a   1.000
_cell.length_b   1.000
_cell.length_c   1.000
_cell.angle_alpha   90.00
_cell.angle_beta   90.00
_cell.angle_gamma   90.00
#
_symmetry.space_group_name_H-M   'P 1'
#
loop_
_entity.id
_entity.type
_entity.pdbx_description
1 polymer ?
#
loop_
_entity_poly.entity_id
_entity_poly.type
_entity_poly.pdbx_seq_one_letter_code
_entity_poly.pdbx_strand_id
1 'polypeptide(L)'
;MQNLESEVRPYLSLWYEESVMHVHRVVQLVQANVAYLLHAALSQTHVEVVGADERTRIDMARFVKAASLQGLVQEEPAPVQLCRTSSERSHAHLLIDCSASTPTFTNAGSCTTRHTQQRRVRAKAAYVHVSSVVSNRFCDDWIQAFLNAAECFNPFLLRQILENFKLKAIQDMNNLKRFIRQAETSHYALFRCCLFLRGCGNGDVLLRNARAEHSGLAEACAIIRVLQEFLTEQAPGTPGTSQ
;
A
#
# COMPACT_ATOMS: atom_id res chain seq x y z
N MET A 1 -12.65 -10.71 -42.72
CA MET A 1 -11.64 -9.68 -42.39
C MET A 1 -12.25 -8.32 -42.04
N GLN A 2 -13.29 -7.84 -42.73
CA GLN A 2 -13.94 -6.53 -42.44
C GLN A 2 -14.51 -6.38 -41.02
N ASN A 3 -14.98 -7.48 -40.40
CA ASN A 3 -15.51 -7.46 -39.04
C ASN A 3 -14.40 -7.26 -37.98
N LEU A 4 -13.21 -7.83 -38.23
CA LEU A 4 -12.08 -7.70 -37.33
C LEU A 4 -11.51 -6.26 -37.35
N GLU A 5 -11.48 -5.60 -38.51
CA GLU A 5 -11.06 -4.19 -38.60
C GLU A 5 -12.02 -3.24 -37.89
N SER A 6 -13.33 -3.52 -37.91
CA SER A 6 -14.32 -2.66 -37.24
C SER A 6 -14.30 -2.79 -35.71
N GLU A 7 -13.93 -3.97 -35.19
CA GLU A 7 -13.80 -4.20 -33.74
C GLU A 7 -12.40 -3.83 -33.20
N VAL A 8 -11.33 -4.18 -33.92
CA VAL A 8 -9.94 -4.02 -33.44
C VAL A 8 -9.44 -2.59 -33.59
N ARG A 9 -9.83 -1.87 -34.66
CA ARG A 9 -9.33 -0.52 -34.94
C ARG A 9 -9.71 0.50 -33.85
N PRO A 10 -10.95 0.54 -33.33
CA PRO A 10 -11.29 1.40 -32.20
C PRO A 10 -10.49 1.04 -30.95
N TYR A 11 -10.35 -0.26 -30.64
CA TYR A 11 -9.59 -0.72 -29.49
C TYR A 11 -8.12 -0.29 -29.55
N LEU A 12 -7.44 -0.52 -30.68
CA LEU A 12 -6.04 -0.12 -30.85
C LEU A 12 -5.87 1.41 -30.83
N SER A 13 -6.86 2.16 -31.30
CA SER A 13 -6.81 3.63 -31.27
C SER A 13 -6.92 4.20 -29.85
N LEU A 14 -7.60 3.50 -28.94
CA LEU A 14 -7.75 3.89 -27.53
C LEU A 14 -6.72 3.23 -26.61
N TRP A 15 -5.97 2.24 -27.10
CA TRP A 15 -5.03 1.46 -26.29
C TRP A 15 -4.04 2.34 -25.52
N TYR A 16 -3.49 3.37 -26.15
CA TYR A 16 -2.56 4.29 -25.49
C TYR A 16 -3.22 5.06 -24.33
N GLU A 17 -4.43 5.57 -24.58
CA GLU A 17 -5.22 6.31 -23.59
C GLU A 17 -5.63 5.44 -22.40
N GLU A 18 -5.93 4.17 -22.65
CA GLU A 18 -6.39 3.24 -21.63
C GLU A 18 -5.23 2.56 -20.87
N SER A 19 -4.18 2.16 -21.57
CA SER A 19 -3.13 1.28 -21.06
C SER A 19 -1.87 2.02 -20.59
N VAL A 20 -1.66 3.26 -21.04
CA VAL A 20 -0.44 4.03 -20.72
C VAL A 20 -0.79 5.31 -19.97
N MET A 21 -1.74 6.08 -20.49
CA MET A 21 -2.01 7.42 -19.96
C MET A 21 -2.62 7.46 -18.55
N HIS A 22 -3.22 6.36 -18.07
CA HIS A 22 -3.80 6.30 -16.72
C HIS A 22 -2.76 6.61 -15.63
N VAL A 23 -1.50 6.15 -15.80
CA VAL A 23 -0.43 6.43 -14.83
C VAL A 23 -0.14 7.94 -14.78
N HIS A 24 -0.03 8.57 -15.95
CA HIS A 24 0.17 10.01 -16.05
C HIS A 24 -0.99 10.81 -15.45
N ARG A 25 -2.23 10.47 -15.80
CA ARG A 25 -3.42 11.18 -15.29
C ARG A 25 -3.54 11.06 -13.77
N VAL A 26 -3.28 9.89 -13.19
CA VAL A 26 -3.30 9.71 -11.73
C VAL A 26 -2.20 10.52 -11.07
N VAL A 27 -0.95 10.44 -11.55
CA VAL A 27 0.18 11.17 -10.96
C VAL A 27 -0.03 12.69 -11.05
N GLN A 28 -0.56 13.19 -12.17
CA GLN A 28 -0.94 14.60 -12.30
C GLN A 28 -2.08 15.01 -11.35
N LEU A 29 -3.03 14.12 -11.10
CA LEU A 29 -4.14 14.42 -10.19
C LEU A 29 -3.71 14.44 -8.72
N VAL A 30 -2.89 13.48 -8.30
CA VAL A 30 -2.53 13.32 -6.87
C VAL A 30 -1.22 13.99 -6.48
N GLN A 31 -0.34 14.27 -7.44
CA GLN A 31 0.95 14.95 -7.21
C GLN A 31 1.76 14.23 -6.12
N ALA A 32 2.30 14.97 -5.13
CA ALA A 32 3.07 14.42 -4.03
C ALA A 32 2.30 13.37 -3.18
N ASN A 33 0.96 13.38 -3.23
CA ASN A 33 0.13 12.40 -2.54
C ASN A 33 0.18 11.00 -3.19
N VAL A 34 0.91 10.82 -4.30
CA VAL A 34 1.15 9.52 -4.93
C VAL A 34 1.72 8.49 -3.95
N ALA A 35 2.51 8.92 -2.97
CA ALA A 35 3.08 8.03 -1.97
C ALA A 35 2.00 7.32 -1.13
N TYR A 36 0.88 7.98 -0.83
CA TYR A 36 -0.24 7.36 -0.12
C TYR A 36 -0.94 6.28 -0.96
N LEU A 37 -1.05 6.49 -2.27
CA LEU A 37 -1.57 5.47 -3.19
C LEU A 37 -0.63 4.27 -3.32
N LEU A 38 0.66 4.53 -3.42
CA LEU A 38 1.68 3.49 -3.48
C LEU A 38 1.68 2.65 -2.19
N HIS A 39 1.61 3.30 -1.02
CA HIS A 39 1.52 2.64 0.27
C HIS A 39 0.24 1.80 0.39
N ALA A 40 -0.91 2.36 0.01
CA ALA A 40 -2.19 1.64 0.00
C ALA A 40 -2.15 0.42 -0.91
N ALA A 41 -1.59 0.55 -2.12
CA ALA A 41 -1.47 -0.54 -3.08
C ALA A 41 -0.61 -1.70 -2.57
N LEU A 42 0.55 -1.40 -1.97
CA LEU A 42 1.41 -2.44 -1.39
C LEU A 42 0.82 -3.03 -0.10
N SER A 43 0.05 -2.23 0.66
CA SER A 43 -0.62 -2.64 1.90
C SER A 43 -1.88 -3.47 1.70
N GLN A 44 -2.39 -3.57 0.46
CA GLN A 44 -3.71 -4.11 0.15
C GLN A 44 -4.84 -3.36 0.89
N THR A 45 -4.66 -2.07 1.11
CA THR A 45 -5.65 -1.15 1.66
C THR A 45 -6.73 -0.89 0.59
N HIS A 46 -8.01 -0.92 0.97
CA HIS A 46 -9.08 -0.58 0.02
C HIS A 46 -9.03 0.92 -0.26
N VAL A 47 -9.10 1.31 -1.54
CA VAL A 47 -9.11 2.71 -1.97
C VAL A 47 -10.50 3.03 -2.52
N GLU A 48 -11.19 3.97 -1.89
CA GLU A 48 -12.45 4.53 -2.40
C GLU A 48 -12.22 5.94 -2.92
N VAL A 49 -12.80 6.22 -4.07
CA VAL A 49 -12.69 7.53 -4.72
C VAL A 49 -14.08 8.13 -4.82
N VAL A 50 -14.28 9.28 -4.17
CA VAL A 50 -15.53 10.05 -4.18
C VAL A 50 -15.32 11.39 -4.88
N GLY A 51 -16.41 12.00 -5.38
CA GLY A 51 -16.33 13.29 -6.06
C GLY A 51 -15.63 13.29 -7.43
N ALA A 52 -15.24 12.13 -7.95
CA ALA A 52 -14.59 11.99 -9.25
C ALA A 52 -15.52 11.47 -10.36
N ASP A 53 -15.18 11.75 -11.62
CA ASP A 53 -15.81 11.14 -12.79
C ASP A 53 -15.41 9.66 -12.94
N GLU A 54 -16.12 8.93 -13.81
CA GLU A 54 -15.90 7.49 -13.97
C GLU A 54 -14.51 7.17 -14.53
N ARG A 55 -13.99 8.01 -15.42
CA ARG A 55 -12.64 7.84 -16.00
C ARG A 55 -11.57 7.90 -14.91
N THR A 56 -11.64 8.88 -14.03
CA THR A 56 -10.69 9.05 -12.92
C THR A 56 -10.75 7.86 -11.97
N ARG A 57 -11.94 7.33 -11.66
CA ARG A 57 -12.08 6.12 -10.83
C ARG A 57 -11.42 4.90 -11.48
N ILE A 58 -11.64 4.71 -12.78
CA ILE A 58 -11.02 3.61 -13.55
C ILE A 58 -9.49 3.76 -13.55
N ASP A 59 -8.98 4.97 -13.78
CA ASP A 59 -7.54 5.24 -13.81
C ASP A 59 -6.89 4.98 -12.44
N MET A 60 -7.52 5.44 -11.36
CA MET A 60 -7.09 5.19 -9.97
C MET A 60 -7.06 3.70 -9.67
N ALA A 61 -8.12 2.96 -10.02
CA ALA A 61 -8.18 1.52 -9.82
C ALA A 61 -7.09 0.77 -10.61
N ARG A 62 -6.83 1.17 -11.87
CA ARG A 62 -5.76 0.62 -12.70
C ARG A 62 -4.38 0.91 -12.11
N PHE A 63 -4.14 2.14 -11.65
CA PHE A 63 -2.89 2.53 -11.01
C PHE A 63 -2.62 1.73 -9.74
N VAL A 64 -3.59 1.65 -8.82
CA VAL A 64 -3.48 0.88 -7.57
C VAL A 64 -3.21 -0.59 -7.88
N LYS A 65 -3.93 -1.17 -8.85
CA LYS A 65 -3.71 -2.56 -9.27
C LYS A 65 -2.29 -2.76 -9.83
N ALA A 66 -1.81 -1.86 -10.68
CA ALA A 66 -0.48 -1.92 -11.28
C ALA A 66 0.64 -1.81 -10.23
N ALA A 67 0.45 -0.96 -9.21
CA ALA A 67 1.37 -0.77 -8.10
C ALA A 67 1.37 -1.93 -7.07
N SER A 68 0.26 -2.67 -6.97
CA SER A 68 0.09 -3.71 -5.96
C SER A 68 0.95 -4.96 -6.22
N LEU A 69 1.19 -5.74 -5.16
CA LEU A 69 1.86 -7.05 -5.23
C LEU A 69 0.91 -8.21 -5.63
N GLN A 70 -0.36 -7.92 -5.93
CA GLN A 70 -1.34 -8.95 -6.29
C GLN A 70 -0.95 -9.67 -7.60
N GLY A 71 -1.09 -11.00 -7.63
CA GLY A 71 -0.76 -11.84 -8.80
C GLY A 71 0.67 -12.40 -8.84
N LEU A 72 1.50 -12.16 -7.81
CA LEU A 72 2.89 -12.63 -7.73
C LEU A 72 3.15 -13.65 -6.61
N VAL A 73 2.17 -13.89 -5.75
CA VAL A 73 2.18 -15.05 -4.87
C VAL A 73 1.82 -16.23 -5.76
N GLN A 74 2.80 -17.05 -6.13
CA GLN A 74 2.52 -18.40 -6.59
C GLN A 74 1.66 -19.05 -5.50
N GLU A 75 0.41 -19.35 -5.81
CA GLU A 75 -0.35 -20.36 -5.09
C GLU A 75 0.45 -21.65 -5.20
N GLU A 76 1.26 -21.97 -4.20
CA GLU A 76 1.66 -23.37 -4.04
C GLU A 76 0.37 -24.18 -3.81
N PRO A 77 0.22 -25.34 -4.46
CA PRO A 77 -1.01 -26.10 -4.44
C PRO A 77 -1.20 -26.73 -3.05
N ALA A 78 -1.80 -25.99 -2.13
CA ALA A 78 -2.34 -26.54 -0.88
C ALA A 78 -3.79 -26.98 -1.14
N PRO A 79 -4.20 -28.16 -0.64
CA PRO A 79 -5.46 -28.77 -1.01
C PRO A 79 -6.64 -27.96 -0.47
N VAL A 80 -7.60 -27.75 -1.35
CA VAL A 80 -8.99 -27.33 -1.15
C VAL A 80 -9.39 -27.18 0.33
N GLN A 81 -9.26 -25.97 0.89
CA GLN A 81 -10.01 -25.57 2.09
C GLN A 81 -11.05 -24.53 1.71
N LEU A 82 -12.20 -25.06 1.33
CA LEU A 82 -13.46 -24.35 1.15
C LEU A 82 -14.01 -23.97 2.54
N CYS A 83 -13.52 -22.87 3.12
CA CYS A 83 -14.22 -22.12 4.16
C CYS A 83 -13.60 -20.72 4.29
N ARG A 84 -13.83 -19.87 3.28
CA ARG A 84 -13.76 -18.42 3.48
C ARG A 84 -15.11 -17.95 4.00
N THR A 85 -15.37 -18.18 5.28
CA THR A 85 -16.34 -17.35 5.99
C THR A 85 -15.85 -15.91 5.88
N SER A 86 -16.68 -15.04 5.32
CA SER A 86 -16.53 -13.59 5.27
C SER A 86 -16.41 -13.03 6.69
N SER A 87 -15.24 -13.19 7.28
CA SER A 87 -14.86 -12.38 8.44
C SER A 87 -14.73 -10.96 7.89
N GLU A 88 -15.61 -10.08 8.35
CA GLU A 88 -15.51 -8.63 8.18
C GLU A 88 -14.13 -8.18 8.66
N ARG A 89 -13.15 -8.27 7.77
CA ARG A 89 -11.89 -7.57 7.92
C ARG A 89 -12.28 -6.10 7.88
N SER A 90 -12.13 -5.39 8.99
CA SER A 90 -11.98 -3.94 8.97
C SER A 90 -10.75 -3.64 8.11
N HIS A 91 -10.92 -3.68 6.78
CA HIS A 91 -9.91 -3.28 5.85
C HIS A 91 -9.72 -1.80 6.11
N ALA A 92 -8.52 -1.42 6.54
CA ALA A 92 -8.11 -0.02 6.53
C ALA A 92 -8.47 0.53 5.15
N HIS A 93 -9.11 1.67 5.16
CA HIS A 93 -9.79 2.18 4.00
C HIS A 93 -9.28 3.59 3.70
N LEU A 94 -8.67 3.78 2.54
CA LEU A 94 -8.18 5.07 2.09
C LEU A 94 -9.29 5.73 1.26
N LEU A 95 -9.85 6.81 1.79
CA LEU A 95 -10.80 7.66 1.09
C LEU A 95 -10.05 8.78 0.36
N ILE A 96 -10.33 8.92 -0.93
CA ILE A 96 -9.82 9.99 -1.79
C ILE A 96 -11.00 10.81 -2.26
N ASP A 97 -11.11 12.05 -1.79
CA ASP A 97 -12.14 12.98 -2.20
C ASP A 97 -11.60 13.90 -3.30
N CYS A 98 -12.13 13.78 -4.51
CA CYS A 98 -11.79 14.57 -5.69
C CYS A 98 -12.80 15.72 -5.96
N SER A 99 -13.68 16.06 -5.02
CA SER A 99 -14.62 17.18 -5.17
C SER A 99 -13.95 18.55 -5.29
N ALA A 100 -12.72 18.68 -4.79
CA ALA A 100 -11.87 19.87 -4.91
C ALA A 100 -10.83 19.72 -6.03
N SER A 101 -10.18 20.83 -6.42
CA SER A 101 -9.12 20.84 -7.44
C SER A 101 -7.90 20.00 -7.07
N THR A 102 -7.66 19.78 -5.77
CA THR A 102 -6.63 18.90 -5.25
C THR A 102 -7.30 17.82 -4.41
N PRO A 103 -7.07 16.53 -4.69
CA PRO A 103 -7.70 15.46 -3.93
C PRO A 103 -7.29 15.45 -2.47
N THR A 104 -8.25 15.23 -1.58
CA THR A 104 -8.01 15.08 -0.14
C THR A 104 -7.98 13.61 0.23
N PHE A 105 -7.00 13.20 1.03
CA PHE A 105 -6.80 11.82 1.45
C PHE A 105 -7.17 11.67 2.93
N THR A 106 -7.98 10.67 3.26
CA THR A 106 -8.39 10.39 4.64
C THR A 106 -8.38 8.87 4.90
N ASN A 107 -7.80 8.44 6.01
CA ASN A 107 -7.92 7.05 6.46
C ASN A 107 -9.24 6.86 7.22
N ALA A 108 -10.14 6.04 6.68
CA ALA A 108 -11.30 5.53 7.37
C ALA A 108 -10.90 4.25 8.14
N GLY A 109 -10.58 4.42 9.42
CA GLY A 109 -10.28 3.36 10.39
C GLY A 109 -9.01 3.66 11.19
N SER A 110 -9.02 3.96 12.50
CA SER A 110 -9.86 3.44 13.58
C SER A 110 -10.26 4.55 14.57
N CYS A 111 -11.52 4.96 14.54
CA CYS A 111 -12.12 5.56 15.73
C CYS A 111 -12.60 4.41 16.60
N THR A 112 -11.80 3.99 17.59
CA THR A 112 -12.38 3.28 18.74
C THR A 112 -13.14 4.32 19.54
N THR A 113 -14.43 4.46 19.24
CA THR A 113 -15.33 5.21 20.12
C THR A 113 -15.39 4.43 21.44
N ARG A 114 -14.63 4.85 22.44
CA ARG A 114 -14.84 4.44 23.83
C ARG A 114 -16.20 4.99 24.27
N HIS A 115 -17.24 4.20 24.09
CA HIS A 115 -18.53 4.46 24.71
C HIS A 115 -18.57 3.78 26.08
N THR A 116 -18.38 4.58 27.13
CA THR A 116 -19.05 4.59 28.45
C THR A 116 -18.26 5.60 29.33
N GLN A 117 -18.80 6.62 29.99
CA GLN A 117 -20.18 7.02 30.29
C GLN A 117 -20.17 8.45 30.92
N GLN A 118 -21.21 9.26 30.59
CA GLN A 118 -21.75 10.44 31.29
C GLN A 118 -20.86 11.66 31.67
N ARG A 119 -21.10 12.79 30.98
CA ARG A 119 -21.99 13.89 31.47
C ARG A 119 -22.10 15.02 30.43
N ARG A 120 -23.33 15.49 30.20
CA ARG A 120 -23.66 16.72 29.45
C ARG A 120 -22.91 17.92 30.06
N VAL A 121 -22.31 18.77 29.23
CA VAL A 121 -22.56 20.24 29.12
C VAL A 121 -21.66 20.84 28.03
N ARG A 122 -22.30 21.59 27.12
CA ARG A 122 -21.78 22.61 26.18
C ARG A 122 -20.85 22.19 25.02
N ALA A 123 -21.28 22.66 23.85
CA ALA A 123 -20.61 22.57 22.56
C ALA A 123 -19.18 23.11 22.58
N LYS A 124 -18.25 22.29 22.08
CA LYS A 124 -17.16 22.73 21.22
C LYS A 124 -17.26 21.88 19.98
N ALA A 125 -17.29 22.50 18.81
CA ALA A 125 -17.06 21.81 17.55
C ALA A 125 -15.73 21.06 17.69
N ALA A 126 -15.81 19.76 17.90
CA ALA A 126 -14.64 18.90 17.89
C ALA A 126 -14.17 18.86 16.45
N TYR A 127 -13.15 19.66 16.13
CA TYR A 127 -12.31 19.40 14.97
C TYR A 127 -11.70 18.01 15.22
N VAL A 128 -12.37 16.96 14.76
CA VAL A 128 -11.78 15.63 14.71
C VAL A 128 -10.78 15.70 13.57
N HIS A 129 -9.53 15.98 13.90
CA HIS A 129 -8.42 15.85 12.97
C HIS A 129 -8.21 14.35 12.71
N VAL A 130 -9.00 13.78 11.80
CA VAL A 130 -8.74 12.44 11.24
C VAL A 130 -7.64 12.61 10.21
N SER A 131 -6.41 12.74 10.69
CA SER A 131 -5.24 12.96 9.85
C SER A 131 -4.08 12.12 10.36
N SER A 132 -4.01 10.89 9.88
CA SER A 132 -2.73 10.36 9.45
C SER A 132 -2.99 9.37 8.33
N VAL A 133 -3.09 9.88 7.12
CA VAL A 133 -2.86 9.04 5.94
C VAL A 133 -1.41 8.57 6.07
N VAL A 134 -1.19 7.26 6.00
CA VAL A 134 0.12 6.68 6.29
C VAL A 134 0.85 6.48 4.96
N SER A 135 2.04 7.04 4.86
CA SER A 135 3.08 6.66 3.90
C SER A 135 4.27 6.09 4.67
N ASN A 136 5.29 5.63 3.95
CA ASN A 136 6.57 5.25 4.51
C ASN A 136 7.71 5.80 3.65
N ARG A 137 8.93 5.82 4.22
CA ARG A 137 10.12 6.33 3.51
C ARG A 137 10.31 5.68 2.15
N PHE A 138 10.03 4.37 2.05
CA PHE A 138 10.11 3.67 0.77
C PHE A 138 9.18 4.27 -0.28
N CYS A 139 7.94 4.63 0.03
CA CYS A 139 7.04 5.27 -0.94
C CYS A 139 7.44 6.72 -1.21
N ASP A 140 7.88 7.45 -0.17
CA ASP A 140 8.26 8.85 -0.27
C ASP A 140 9.49 9.07 -1.18
N ASP A 141 10.46 8.16 -1.12
CA ASP A 141 11.68 8.20 -1.94
C ASP A 141 11.40 8.16 -3.46
N TRP A 142 10.23 7.65 -3.88
CA TRP A 142 9.84 7.57 -5.29
C TRP A 142 9.06 8.78 -5.81
N ILE A 143 8.57 9.66 -4.91
CA ILE A 143 7.73 10.81 -5.30
C ILE A 143 8.42 11.64 -6.39
N GLN A 144 9.68 12.00 -6.18
CA GLN A 144 10.42 12.88 -7.09
C GLN A 144 10.57 12.27 -8.49
N ALA A 145 10.77 10.95 -8.60
CA ALA A 145 10.85 10.29 -9.90
C ALA A 145 9.52 10.40 -10.66
N PHE A 146 8.39 10.19 -9.96
CA PHE A 146 7.05 10.34 -10.54
C PHE A 146 6.77 11.78 -10.97
N LEU A 147 7.06 12.76 -10.12
CA LEU A 147 6.80 14.18 -10.43
C LEU A 147 7.64 14.64 -11.64
N ASN A 148 8.94 14.36 -11.65
CA ASN A 148 9.82 14.74 -12.76
C ASN A 148 9.38 14.13 -14.09
N ALA A 149 8.98 12.85 -14.09
CA ALA A 149 8.49 12.18 -15.30
C ALA A 149 7.13 12.70 -15.77
N ALA A 150 6.26 13.13 -14.85
CA ALA A 150 4.97 13.75 -15.15
C ALA A 150 5.13 15.17 -15.71
N GLU A 151 6.05 15.98 -15.17
CA GLU A 151 6.38 17.32 -15.68
C GLU A 151 6.92 17.28 -17.12
N CYS A 152 7.72 16.26 -17.44
CA CYS A 152 8.22 16.03 -18.80
C CYS A 152 7.19 15.39 -19.75
N PHE A 153 5.94 15.19 -19.31
CA PHE A 153 4.87 14.53 -20.05
C PHE A 153 5.34 13.21 -20.69
N ASN A 154 5.96 12.33 -19.90
CA ASN A 154 6.44 11.03 -20.37
C ASN A 154 5.70 9.85 -19.70
N PRO A 155 4.52 9.46 -20.23
CA PRO A 155 3.71 8.36 -19.70
C PRO A 155 4.40 7.00 -19.69
N PHE A 156 5.30 6.74 -20.65
CA PHE A 156 6.05 5.48 -20.69
C PHE A 156 7.11 5.42 -19.58
N LEU A 157 7.82 6.53 -19.35
CA LEU A 157 8.76 6.62 -18.24
C LEU A 157 8.04 6.46 -16.90
N LEU A 158 6.87 7.08 -16.73
CA LEU A 158 6.04 6.89 -15.53
C LEU A 158 5.68 5.43 -15.29
N ARG A 159 5.30 4.70 -16.35
CA ARG A 159 5.04 3.27 -16.26
C ARG A 159 6.29 2.48 -15.87
N GLN A 160 7.43 2.80 -16.47
CA GLN A 160 8.71 2.16 -16.12
C GLN A 160 9.11 2.43 -14.67
N ILE A 161 8.91 3.65 -14.17
CA ILE A 161 9.13 4.01 -12.76
C ILE A 161 8.21 3.18 -11.85
N LEU A 162 6.92 3.03 -12.21
CA LEU A 162 5.98 2.22 -11.45
C LEU A 162 6.35 0.73 -11.44
N GLU A 163 6.81 0.20 -12.57
CA GLU A 163 7.30 -1.18 -12.68
C GLU A 163 8.56 -1.38 -11.84
N ASN A 164 9.52 -0.44 -11.86
CA ASN A 164 10.73 -0.48 -11.04
C ASN A 164 10.41 -0.39 -9.53
N PHE A 165 9.48 0.49 -9.14
CA PHE A 165 8.96 0.59 -7.78
C PHE A 165 8.44 -0.77 -7.30
N LYS A 166 7.58 -1.39 -8.11
CA LYS A 166 7.00 -2.71 -7.83
C LYS A 166 8.08 -3.79 -7.75
N LEU A 167 9.02 -3.83 -8.69
CA LEU A 167 10.14 -4.77 -8.68
C LEU A 167 10.97 -4.68 -7.40
N LYS A 168 11.26 -3.47 -6.93
CA LYS A 168 11.99 -3.27 -5.67
C LYS A 168 11.20 -3.78 -4.46
N ALA A 169 9.89 -3.49 -4.39
CA ALA A 169 9.03 -4.00 -3.32
C ALA A 169 8.96 -5.54 -3.30
N ILE A 170 8.92 -6.17 -4.48
CA ILE A 170 8.96 -7.64 -4.62
C ILE A 170 10.30 -8.20 -4.13
N GLN A 171 11.41 -7.58 -4.52
CA GLN A 171 12.74 -7.99 -4.09
C GLN A 171 12.87 -7.93 -2.57
N ASP A 172 12.39 -6.84 -1.96
CA ASP A 172 12.42 -6.66 -0.51
C ASP A 172 11.54 -7.67 0.22
N MET A 173 10.37 -8.00 -0.33
CA MET A 173 9.50 -9.06 0.18
C MET A 173 10.20 -10.43 0.14
N ASN A 174 10.82 -10.80 -0.98
CA ASN A 174 11.52 -12.07 -1.12
C ASN A 174 12.73 -12.18 -0.17
N ASN A 175 13.45 -11.08 0.03
CA ASN A 175 14.52 -11.01 1.04
C ASN A 175 13.95 -11.26 2.45
N LEU A 176 12.84 -10.62 2.80
CA LEU A 176 12.19 -10.82 4.09
C LEU A 176 11.77 -12.29 4.29
N LYS A 177 11.14 -12.93 3.30
CA LYS A 177 10.75 -14.34 3.39
C LYS A 177 11.95 -15.25 3.69
N ARG A 178 13.09 -15.00 3.03
CA ARG A 178 14.33 -15.75 3.28
C ARG A 178 14.86 -15.51 4.69
N PHE A 179 14.82 -14.27 5.17
CA PHE A 179 15.25 -13.94 6.53
C PHE A 179 14.38 -14.59 7.60
N ILE A 180 13.05 -14.60 7.43
CA ILE A 180 12.11 -15.22 8.39
C ILE A 180 12.44 -16.71 8.53
N ARG A 181 12.57 -17.45 7.42
CA ARG A 181 12.93 -18.88 7.45
C ARG A 181 14.26 -19.13 8.15
N GLN A 182 15.27 -18.28 7.93
CA GLN A 182 16.56 -18.42 8.59
C GLN A 182 16.50 -18.07 10.09
N ALA A 183 15.63 -17.13 10.47
CA ALA A 183 15.50 -16.67 11.85
C ALA A 183 14.89 -17.73 12.78
N GLU A 184 14.21 -18.75 12.24
CA GLU A 184 13.72 -19.91 13.00
C GLU A 184 14.84 -20.68 13.70
N THR A 185 16.06 -20.64 13.15
CA THR A 185 17.20 -21.42 13.67
C THR A 185 18.41 -20.56 14.02
N SER A 186 18.35 -19.23 13.81
CA SER A 186 19.50 -18.35 13.95
C SER A 186 19.13 -16.95 14.46
N HIS A 187 19.58 -16.63 15.68
CA HIS A 187 19.49 -15.28 16.25
C HIS A 187 20.23 -14.23 15.41
N TYR A 188 21.33 -14.60 14.76
CA TYR A 188 22.04 -13.70 13.85
C TYR A 188 21.21 -13.37 12.61
N ALA A 189 20.47 -14.35 12.06
CA ALA A 189 19.56 -14.09 10.95
C ALA A 189 18.39 -13.17 11.37
N LEU A 190 17.88 -13.32 12.60
CA LEU A 190 16.88 -12.43 13.17
C LEU A 190 17.40 -10.98 13.27
N PHE A 191 18.63 -10.79 13.75
CA PHE A 191 19.27 -9.47 13.80
C PHE A 191 19.45 -8.85 12.40
N ARG A 192 19.93 -9.63 11.41
CA ARG A 192 20.04 -9.16 10.02
C ARG A 192 18.68 -8.77 9.42
N CYS A 193 17.63 -9.53 9.76
CA CYS A 193 16.26 -9.21 9.35
C CYS A 193 15.84 -7.83 9.90
N CYS A 194 16.12 -7.55 11.17
CA CYS A 194 15.85 -6.26 11.79
C CYS A 194 16.62 -5.11 11.10
N LEU A 195 17.91 -5.29 10.83
CA LEU A 195 18.71 -4.29 10.09
C LEU A 195 18.15 -4.02 8.69
N PHE A 196 17.79 -5.08 7.97
CA PHE A 196 17.17 -4.98 6.65
C PHE A 196 15.85 -4.18 6.70
N LEU A 197 14.96 -4.51 7.65
CA LEU A 197 13.66 -3.83 7.80
C LEU A 197 13.83 -2.34 8.14
N ARG A 198 14.83 -1.97 8.95
CA ARG A 198 15.19 -0.56 9.22
C ARG A 198 15.72 0.16 7.98
N GLY A 199 16.54 -0.53 7.18
CA GLY A 199 17.21 0.02 6.01
C GLY A 199 16.30 0.21 4.79
N CYS A 200 15.38 -0.73 4.52
CA CYS A 200 14.58 -0.70 3.30
C CYS A 200 13.49 0.39 3.28
N GLY A 201 13.10 0.93 4.44
CA GLY A 201 12.08 1.99 4.53
C GLY A 201 10.64 1.53 4.29
N ASN A 202 10.42 0.23 4.02
CA ASN A 202 9.11 -0.37 3.70
C ASN A 202 8.64 -1.38 4.77
N GLY A 203 9.27 -1.39 5.95
CA GLY A 203 9.15 -2.47 6.93
C GLY A 203 7.72 -2.72 7.43
N ASP A 204 6.91 -1.68 7.58
CA ASP A 204 5.51 -1.77 8.00
C ASP A 204 4.64 -2.58 7.01
N VAL A 205 4.80 -2.28 5.72
CA VAL A 205 4.11 -2.96 4.62
C VAL A 205 4.64 -4.38 4.46
N LEU A 206 5.97 -4.57 4.52
CA LEU A 206 6.59 -5.88 4.38
C LEU A 206 6.14 -6.84 5.49
N LEU A 207 6.16 -6.39 6.76
CA LEU A 207 5.72 -7.20 7.90
C LEU A 207 4.22 -7.49 7.86
N ARG A 208 3.39 -6.53 7.45
CA ARG A 208 1.94 -6.74 7.28
C ARG A 208 1.66 -7.85 6.26
N ASN A 209 2.31 -7.78 5.10
CA ASN A 209 2.14 -8.77 4.04
C ASN A 209 2.72 -10.14 4.45
N ALA A 210 3.92 -10.17 5.04
CA ALA A 210 4.51 -11.42 5.53
C ALA A 210 3.62 -12.09 6.59
N ARG A 211 2.98 -11.33 7.49
CA ARG A 211 2.03 -11.87 8.47
C ARG A 211 0.79 -12.47 7.81
N ALA A 212 0.27 -11.83 6.76
CA ALA A 212 -0.87 -12.36 6.03
C ALA A 212 -0.52 -13.69 5.34
N GLU A 213 0.65 -13.76 4.69
CA GLU A 213 1.14 -14.98 4.02
C GLU A 213 1.44 -16.14 4.98
N HIS A 214 2.03 -15.85 6.15
CA HIS A 214 2.45 -16.86 7.14
C HIS A 214 1.43 -17.08 8.27
N SER A 215 0.17 -16.65 8.08
CA SER A 215 -0.85 -16.67 9.15
C SER A 215 -1.12 -18.06 9.75
N GLY A 216 -0.79 -19.14 9.03
CA GLY A 216 -0.87 -20.52 9.52
C GLY A 216 0.41 -21.10 10.14
N LEU A 217 1.52 -20.34 10.17
CA LEU A 217 2.83 -20.80 10.64
C LEU A 217 3.22 -20.08 11.94
N ALA A 218 3.18 -20.80 13.06
CA ALA A 218 3.33 -20.23 14.39
C ALA A 218 4.71 -19.60 14.62
N GLU A 219 5.78 -20.27 14.17
CA GLU A 219 7.17 -19.84 14.30
C GLU A 219 7.42 -18.55 13.51
N ALA A 220 6.98 -18.52 12.25
CA ALA A 220 7.07 -17.33 11.40
C ALA A 220 6.29 -16.15 12.00
N CYS A 221 5.09 -16.39 12.54
CA CYS A 221 4.30 -15.36 13.23
C CYS A 221 4.98 -14.84 14.50
N ALA A 222 5.64 -15.72 15.28
CA ALA A 222 6.38 -15.32 16.47
C ALA A 222 7.58 -14.44 16.10
N ILE A 223 8.34 -14.81 15.06
CA ILE A 223 9.46 -14.02 14.53
C ILE A 223 8.97 -12.65 14.06
N ILE A 224 7.88 -12.59 13.29
CA ILE A 224 7.30 -11.33 12.81
C ILE A 224 6.90 -10.43 13.99
N ARG A 225 6.27 -11.00 15.03
CA ARG A 225 5.88 -10.24 16.23
C ARG A 225 7.09 -9.65 16.93
N VAL A 226 8.14 -10.44 17.15
CA VAL A 226 9.39 -9.99 17.77
C VAL A 226 10.04 -8.86 16.95
N LEU A 227 10.06 -8.99 15.62
CA LEU A 227 10.58 -7.94 14.74
C LEU A 227 9.75 -6.64 14.85
N GLN A 228 8.42 -6.75 14.96
CA GLN A 228 7.55 -5.58 15.15
C GLN A 228 7.80 -4.88 16.49
N GLU A 229 7.98 -5.65 17.56
CA GLU A 229 8.32 -5.12 18.89
C GLU A 229 9.65 -4.35 18.84
N PHE A 230 10.72 -4.96 18.32
CA PHE A 230 12.04 -4.31 18.19
C PHE A 230 12.07 -3.05 17.31
N LEU A 231 11.21 -2.99 16.30
CA LEU A 231 11.09 -1.81 15.44
C LEU A 231 10.27 -0.70 16.11
N THR A 232 9.35 -1.04 17.01
CA THR A 232 8.50 -0.07 17.72
C THR A 232 9.22 0.50 18.95
N GLU A 233 9.93 -0.34 19.72
CA GLU A 233 10.64 0.07 20.95
C GLU A 233 11.79 1.05 20.70
N GLN A 234 12.30 1.10 19.47
CA GLN A 234 13.44 1.93 19.09
C GLN A 234 13.07 3.10 18.17
N ALA A 235 11.77 3.36 17.98
CA ALA A 235 11.32 4.61 17.40
C ALA A 235 11.68 5.77 18.35
N PRO A 236 12.23 6.89 17.86
CA PRO A 236 12.74 7.97 18.71
C PRO A 236 11.58 8.59 19.51
N GLY A 237 11.44 8.20 20.77
CA GLY A 237 10.34 8.64 21.64
C GLY A 237 10.29 7.99 23.02
N THR A 238 10.96 6.86 23.23
CA THR A 238 11.09 6.23 24.54
C THR A 238 12.50 6.49 25.11
N PRO A 239 12.66 7.33 26.14
CA PRO A 239 13.91 7.38 26.88
C PRO A 239 14.10 6.00 27.51
N GLY A 240 15.10 5.27 27.04
CA GLY A 240 15.48 3.99 27.60
C GLY A 240 15.76 4.17 29.09
N THR A 241 14.96 3.53 29.93
CA THR A 241 15.34 3.25 31.30
C THR A 241 16.55 2.33 31.26
N SER A 242 17.72 2.92 31.50
CA SER A 242 18.91 2.19 31.89
C SER A 242 18.60 1.35 33.13
N GLN A 243 18.82 0.04 33.03
CA GLN A 243 19.27 -0.80 34.14
C GLN A 243 20.44 -1.63 33.65
#